data_AF-A0A7V2CYL0-F1
#
_entry.id   AF-A0A7V2CYL0-F1
#
_cell.length_a   1.000
_cell.length_b   1.000
_cell.length_c   1.000
_cell.angle_alpha   90.00
_cell.angle_beta   90.00
_cell.angle_gamma   90.00
#
_symmetry.space_group_name_H-M   'P 1'
#
loop_
_entity.id
_entity.type
_entity.pdbx_description
1 polymer ?
#
loop_
_entity_poly.entity_id
_entity_poly.type
_entity_poly.pdbx_seq_one_letter_code
_entity_poly.pdbx_strand_id
1 'polypeptide(L)'
;MNVRPFLPLLAAAALPVYAQEPAAPEPTPAPEAAAQAPAAEPAPAEAPLLDPLPAEPGTMEAEPLAPLPSAGLELPRLRAPSEPPTEAEVPVDTIEDRVKFRKARTKALADPKVIAARENAQNAATDAEQRAALKEYYTLLFARIRKIDPTIDKPLLNAEEEIARRLDPVTAREQDRKEKAEKKRSQQAASAAQ
;
A
#
# COMPACT_ATOMS: atom_id res chain seq x y z
N MET A 1 0.70 -54.44 4.48
CA MET A 1 0.39 -54.66 3.05
C MET A 1 -0.12 -53.33 2.50
N ASN A 2 0.74 -52.66 1.73
CA ASN A 2 0.49 -51.34 1.15
C ASN A 2 -0.17 -51.52 -0.21
N VAL A 3 -1.33 -50.91 -0.43
CA VAL A 3 -1.93 -50.80 -1.76
C VAL A 3 -2.13 -49.32 -2.06
N ARG A 4 -1.21 -48.76 -2.85
CA ARG A 4 -1.34 -47.43 -3.45
C ARG A 4 -2.20 -47.57 -4.70
N PRO A 5 -3.32 -46.85 -4.85
CA PRO A 5 -3.95 -46.71 -6.16
C PRO A 5 -3.16 -45.70 -7.00
N PHE A 6 -2.56 -46.22 -8.06
CA PHE A 6 -2.15 -45.52 -9.27
C PHE A 6 -3.36 -44.79 -9.86
N LEU A 7 -3.28 -43.48 -10.07
CA LEU A 7 -4.20 -42.75 -10.94
C LEU A 7 -3.42 -42.22 -12.15
N PRO A 8 -3.84 -42.58 -13.37
CA PRO A 8 -3.14 -42.20 -14.59
C PRO A 8 -3.45 -40.76 -15.01
N LEU A 9 -2.37 -40.08 -15.40
CA LEU A 9 -2.19 -39.27 -16.60
C LEU A 9 -3.49 -39.01 -17.42
N LEU A 10 -4.02 -37.78 -17.35
CA LEU A 10 -5.02 -37.29 -18.31
C LEU A 10 -4.52 -36.00 -18.99
N ALA A 11 -4.11 -36.23 -20.24
CA ALA A 11 -4.22 -35.39 -21.42
C ALA A 11 -4.17 -33.87 -21.30
N ALA A 12 -3.14 -33.32 -21.93
CA ALA A 12 -3.05 -31.94 -22.40
C ALA A 12 -4.20 -31.61 -23.35
N ALA A 13 -4.94 -30.54 -23.04
CA ALA A 13 -5.68 -29.76 -24.03
C ALA A 13 -4.90 -28.46 -24.25
N ALA A 14 -4.10 -28.45 -25.32
CA ALA A 14 -3.49 -27.23 -25.84
C ALA A 14 -4.60 -26.33 -26.39
N LEU A 15 -4.93 -25.26 -25.66
CA LEU A 15 -5.76 -24.19 -26.20
C LEU A 15 -4.88 -23.32 -27.12
N PRO A 16 -5.31 -23.07 -28.37
CA PRO A 16 -4.58 -22.19 -29.27
C PRO A 16 -4.58 -20.77 -28.71
N VAL A 17 -3.36 -20.27 -28.51
CA VAL A 17 -3.04 -18.85 -28.37
C VAL A 17 -3.52 -18.16 -29.65
N TYR A 18 -4.58 -17.36 -29.55
CA TYR A 18 -4.83 -16.33 -30.55
C TYR A 18 -3.76 -15.27 -30.36
N ALA A 19 -2.77 -15.29 -31.25
CA ALA A 19 -1.90 -14.16 -31.51
C ALA A 19 -2.78 -13.02 -32.03
N GLN A 20 -3.19 -12.12 -31.13
CA GLN A 20 -3.75 -10.85 -31.54
C GLN A 20 -2.57 -10.00 -32.03
N GLU A 21 -2.48 -9.91 -33.35
CA GLU A 21 -1.58 -9.04 -34.09
C GLU A 21 -1.74 -7.60 -33.58
N PRO A 22 -0.64 -6.91 -33.23
CA PRO A 22 -0.70 -5.51 -32.82
C PRO A 22 -1.19 -4.68 -34.01
N ALA A 23 -2.29 -3.95 -33.81
CA ALA A 23 -2.66 -2.87 -34.70
C ALA A 23 -1.48 -1.92 -34.80
N ALA A 24 -0.90 -1.86 -36.00
CA ALA A 24 0.16 -0.93 -36.34
C ALA A 24 -0.35 0.52 -36.17
N PRO A 25 0.51 1.43 -35.68
CA PRO A 25 0.14 2.82 -35.43
C PRO A 25 -0.15 3.55 -36.75
N GLU A 26 -1.27 4.27 -36.79
CA GLU A 26 -1.46 5.28 -37.83
C GLU A 26 -0.41 6.40 -37.67
N PRO A 27 0.21 6.87 -38.77
CA PRO A 27 1.19 7.93 -38.74
C PRO A 27 0.49 9.28 -38.53
N THR A 28 0.56 9.82 -37.31
CA THR A 28 0.25 11.24 -37.09
C THR A 28 1.36 12.09 -37.72
N PRO A 29 1.03 13.07 -38.59
CA PRO A 29 2.02 13.93 -39.22
C PRO A 29 2.71 14.81 -38.18
N ALA A 30 4.03 14.89 -38.33
CA ALA A 30 4.92 15.74 -37.57
C ALA A 30 4.61 17.24 -37.77
N PRO A 31 4.53 18.05 -36.69
CA PRO A 31 4.84 19.47 -36.80
C PRO A 31 6.36 19.64 -36.90
N GLU A 32 6.75 19.97 -38.12
CA GLU A 32 7.91 20.75 -38.56
C GLU A 32 8.78 21.36 -37.46
N ALA A 33 10.04 20.95 -37.47
CA ALA A 33 11.13 21.53 -36.72
C ALA A 33 11.41 22.96 -37.19
N ALA A 34 10.95 23.95 -36.42
CA ALA A 34 11.53 25.29 -36.46
C ALA A 34 12.87 25.25 -35.71
N ALA A 35 13.93 25.00 -36.46
CA ALA A 35 15.30 25.23 -36.02
C ALA A 35 15.53 26.74 -35.90
N GLN A 36 15.58 27.27 -34.68
CA GLN A 36 16.33 28.49 -34.36
C GLN A 36 17.11 28.26 -33.06
N ALA A 37 18.39 27.95 -33.24
CA ALA A 37 19.47 28.35 -32.33
C ALA A 37 20.33 29.35 -33.12
N PRO A 38 21.08 30.31 -32.51
CA PRO A 38 21.77 30.11 -31.24
C PRO A 38 21.87 31.35 -30.30
N ALA A 39 22.49 31.09 -29.15
CA ALA A 39 23.30 32.01 -28.34
C ALA A 39 22.59 32.98 -27.37
N ALA A 40 22.57 32.61 -26.08
CA ALA A 40 23.06 33.45 -24.98
C ALA A 40 23.12 32.64 -23.65
N GLU A 41 24.33 32.24 -23.25
CA GLU A 41 24.75 32.15 -21.84
C GLU A 41 24.96 33.58 -21.31
N PRO A 42 25.15 33.85 -19.99
CA PRO A 42 24.63 33.21 -18.76
C PRO A 42 24.05 34.26 -17.78
N ALA A 43 23.14 33.89 -16.86
CA ALA A 43 22.99 34.59 -15.56
C ALA A 43 22.12 33.82 -14.54
N PRO A 44 22.53 33.76 -13.26
CA PRO A 44 21.77 33.20 -12.14
C PRO A 44 20.84 34.26 -11.51
N ALA A 45 19.81 33.81 -10.78
CA ALA A 45 18.75 34.57 -10.05
C ALA A 45 17.39 34.16 -10.61
N GLU A 46 16.35 33.81 -9.85
CA GLU A 46 16.03 34.14 -8.48
C GLU A 46 14.99 33.11 -8.00
N ALA A 47 15.08 32.75 -6.72
CA ALA A 47 14.06 31.97 -6.04
C ALA A 47 12.69 32.69 -6.11
N PRO A 48 11.57 31.98 -6.32
CA PRO A 48 10.27 32.58 -6.08
C PRO A 48 10.14 32.92 -4.59
N LEU A 49 10.26 34.22 -4.37
CA LEU A 49 9.99 35.02 -3.19
C LEU A 49 8.76 34.48 -2.44
N LEU A 50 8.97 34.10 -1.19
CA LEU A 50 7.91 33.85 -0.21
C LEU A 50 6.99 35.07 -0.16
N ASP A 51 5.70 34.84 -0.39
CA ASP A 51 4.65 35.83 -0.19
C ASP A 51 4.65 36.23 1.31
N PRO A 52 4.86 37.51 1.67
CA PRO A 52 4.87 37.93 3.05
C PRO A 52 3.44 37.92 3.61
N LEU A 53 3.24 37.11 4.66
CA LEU A 53 2.08 37.20 5.55
C LEU A 53 1.90 38.66 6.03
N PRO A 54 0.71 39.27 5.88
CA PRO A 54 0.46 40.58 6.45
C PRO A 54 0.48 40.50 7.98
N ALA A 55 1.36 41.29 8.59
CA ALA A 55 1.35 41.57 10.02
C ALA A 55 0.26 42.62 10.29
N GLU A 56 -0.78 42.26 11.04
CA GLU A 56 -1.73 43.23 11.59
C GLU A 56 -1.51 43.35 13.11
N PRO A 57 -0.96 44.48 13.61
CA PRO A 57 -1.08 44.88 15.00
C PRO A 57 -2.33 45.76 15.15
N GLY A 58 -3.44 45.15 15.55
CA GLY A 58 -4.70 45.84 15.82
C GLY A 58 -5.21 45.54 17.22
N THR A 59 -4.69 46.26 18.22
CA THR A 59 -5.37 46.43 19.52
C THR A 59 -6.66 47.22 19.28
N MET A 60 -7.80 46.55 19.16
CA MET A 60 -9.11 47.17 19.30
C MET A 60 -9.66 46.88 20.69
N GLU A 61 -10.09 47.97 21.34
CA GLU A 61 -10.75 48.01 22.63
C GLU A 61 -11.87 46.98 22.74
N ALA A 62 -11.86 46.24 23.84
CA ALA A 62 -12.95 45.34 24.20
C ALA A 62 -14.17 46.17 24.64
N GLU A 63 -15.19 46.25 23.80
CA GLU A 63 -16.54 46.60 24.24
C GLU A 63 -17.06 45.53 25.22
N PRO A 64 -17.65 45.92 26.37
CA PRO A 64 -18.28 44.96 27.27
C PRO A 64 -19.59 44.49 26.66
N LEU A 65 -19.52 43.38 25.91
CA LEU A 65 -20.69 42.65 25.45
C LEU A 65 -21.49 42.11 26.65
N ALA A 66 -22.78 42.45 26.68
CA ALA A 66 -23.73 41.95 27.67
C ALA A 66 -23.72 40.40 27.72
N PRO A 67 -23.99 39.79 28.90
CA PRO A 67 -24.01 38.33 29.01
C PRO A 67 -25.14 37.76 28.15
N LEU A 68 -24.76 37.07 27.08
CA LEU A 68 -25.68 36.29 26.28
C LEU A 68 -26.27 35.15 27.14
N PRO A 69 -27.57 34.88 27.05
CA PRO A 69 -28.16 33.72 27.71
C PRO A 69 -27.49 32.47 27.15
N SER A 70 -26.94 31.62 28.03
CA SER A 70 -26.43 30.29 27.69
C SER A 70 -27.59 29.42 27.20
N ALA A 71 -27.96 29.59 25.94
CA ALA A 71 -28.71 28.61 25.19
C ALA A 71 -27.76 27.42 25.01
N GLY A 72 -28.08 26.31 25.67
CA GLY A 72 -27.40 25.03 25.55
C GLY A 72 -27.54 24.46 24.14
N LEU A 73 -26.84 25.07 23.19
CA LEU A 73 -26.47 24.45 21.94
C LEU A 73 -25.41 23.42 22.29
N GLU A 74 -25.84 22.18 22.54
CA GLU A 74 -24.98 21.03 22.35
C GLU A 74 -24.54 21.03 20.89
N LEU A 75 -23.43 21.71 20.62
CA LEU A 75 -22.69 21.55 19.38
C LEU A 75 -22.45 20.04 19.23
N PRO A 76 -22.89 19.42 18.12
CA PRO A 76 -22.58 18.02 17.86
C PRO A 76 -21.06 17.90 17.99
N ARG A 77 -20.60 17.14 18.99
CA ARG A 77 -19.18 16.90 19.26
C ARG A 77 -18.53 16.63 17.91
N LEU A 78 -17.74 17.59 17.43
CA LEU A 78 -16.89 17.43 16.27
C LEU A 78 -16.08 16.17 16.56
N ARG A 79 -16.47 15.08 15.92
CA ARG A 79 -15.77 13.81 15.97
C ARG A 79 -14.35 14.17 15.57
N ALA A 80 -13.40 14.00 16.50
CA ALA A 80 -12.00 14.29 16.23
C ALA A 80 -11.66 13.70 14.86
N PRO A 81 -10.91 14.43 14.01
CA PRO A 81 -10.54 13.94 12.69
C PRO A 81 -10.00 12.53 12.88
N SER A 82 -10.70 11.55 12.30
CA SER A 82 -10.22 10.17 12.30
C SER A 82 -8.84 10.22 11.69
N GLU A 83 -7.83 9.90 12.50
CA GLU A 83 -6.45 9.83 12.03
C GLU A 83 -6.46 9.06 10.70
N PRO A 84 -5.82 9.59 9.65
CA PRO A 84 -5.75 8.88 8.38
C PRO A 84 -5.21 7.47 8.69
N PRO A 85 -5.78 6.42 8.08
CA PRO A 85 -5.34 5.05 8.34
C PRO A 85 -3.83 5.02 8.20
N THR A 86 -3.15 4.81 9.33
CA THR A 86 -1.70 4.84 9.43
C THR A 86 -1.20 3.87 8.39
N GLU A 87 -0.67 4.38 7.28
CA GLU A 87 -0.06 3.54 6.25
C GLU A 87 0.94 2.68 7.01
N ALA A 88 0.74 1.36 7.01
CA ALA A 88 1.63 0.45 7.71
C ALA A 88 3.05 0.74 7.23
N GLU A 89 3.84 1.41 8.08
CA GLU A 89 5.24 1.67 7.81
C GLU A 89 5.93 0.31 7.89
N VAL A 90 6.07 -0.31 6.72
CA VAL A 90 6.82 -1.54 6.58
C VAL A 90 8.20 -1.29 7.21
N PRO A 91 8.67 -2.16 8.12
CA PRO A 91 10.02 -2.08 8.65
C PRO A 91 10.98 -2.41 7.52
N VAL A 92 11.48 -1.36 6.87
CA VAL A 92 12.47 -1.48 5.82
C VAL A 92 13.80 -0.95 6.37
N ASP A 93 14.81 -1.81 6.36
CA ASP A 93 16.10 -1.58 7.03
C ASP A 93 16.89 -0.39 6.46
N THR A 94 16.59 0.02 5.21
CA THR A 94 17.27 1.13 4.55
C THR A 94 16.28 2.09 3.88
N ILE A 95 16.66 3.37 3.80
CA ILE A 95 15.87 4.40 3.09
C ILE A 95 15.71 4.04 1.61
N GLU A 96 16.76 3.47 1.00
CA GLU A 96 16.75 3.07 -0.41
C GLU A 96 15.66 2.02 -0.69
N ASP A 97 15.58 1.00 0.16
CA ASP A 97 14.59 -0.05 0.00
C ASP A 97 13.16 0.47 0.22
N ARG A 98 12.95 1.47 1.09
CA ARG A 98 11.64 2.14 1.21
C ARG A 98 11.27 2.87 -0.07
N VAL A 99 12.21 3.57 -0.68
CA VAL A 99 11.99 4.29 -1.94
C VAL A 99 11.68 3.31 -3.06
N LYS A 100 12.43 2.21 -3.17
CA LYS A 100 12.16 1.14 -4.15
C LYS A 100 10.79 0.53 -3.92
N PHE A 101 10.45 0.19 -2.67
CA PHE A 101 9.16 -0.40 -2.31
C PHE A 101 8.01 0.54 -2.67
N ARG A 102 8.10 1.83 -2.33
CA ARG A 102 7.08 2.82 -2.69
C ARG A 102 6.90 2.92 -4.21
N LYS A 103 8.00 3.00 -4.97
CA LYS A 103 7.96 3.03 -6.45
C LYS A 103 7.31 1.77 -7.04
N ALA A 104 7.69 0.59 -6.55
CA ALA A 104 7.13 -0.68 -7.00
C ALA A 104 5.64 -0.81 -6.64
N ARG A 105 5.26 -0.39 -5.42
CA ARG A 105 3.86 -0.34 -4.96
C ARG A 105 3.01 0.58 -5.83
N THR A 106 3.46 1.79 -6.13
CA THR A 106 2.72 2.72 -7.01
C THR A 106 2.46 2.10 -8.38
N LYS A 107 3.46 1.41 -8.96
CA LYS A 107 3.30 0.70 -10.23
C LYS A 107 2.37 -0.51 -10.12
N ALA A 108 2.44 -1.26 -9.02
CA ALA A 108 1.58 -2.42 -8.79
C ALA A 108 0.10 -2.02 -8.60
N LEU A 109 -0.16 -0.86 -8.00
CA LEU A 109 -1.51 -0.32 -7.81
C LEU A 109 -2.19 0.09 -9.13
N ALA A 110 -1.43 0.28 -10.21
CA ALA A 110 -1.98 0.53 -11.54
C ALA A 110 -2.40 -0.75 -12.28
N ASP A 111 -2.14 -1.94 -11.73
CA ASP A 111 -2.52 -3.21 -12.35
C ASP A 111 -4.04 -3.43 -12.25
N PRO A 112 -4.75 -3.72 -13.37
CA PRO A 112 -6.20 -3.89 -13.36
C PRO A 112 -6.67 -5.02 -12.44
N LYS A 113 -5.87 -6.08 -12.25
CA LYS A 113 -6.22 -7.18 -11.34
C LYS A 113 -6.18 -6.74 -9.88
N VAL A 114 -5.20 -5.90 -9.53
CA VAL A 114 -5.05 -5.35 -8.18
C VAL A 114 -6.18 -4.36 -7.88
N ILE A 115 -6.55 -3.53 -8.87
CA ILE A 115 -7.69 -2.61 -8.77
C ILE A 115 -8.99 -3.39 -8.56
N ALA A 116 -9.28 -4.39 -9.40
CA ALA A 116 -10.50 -5.19 -9.29
C ALA A 116 -10.60 -5.91 -7.93
N ALA A 117 -9.48 -6.46 -7.42
CA ALA A 117 -9.47 -7.10 -6.11
C ALA A 117 -9.69 -6.10 -4.96
N ARG A 118 -9.15 -4.88 -5.08
CA ARG A 118 -9.41 -3.80 -4.12
C ARG A 118 -10.89 -3.40 -4.11
N GLU A 119 -11.48 -3.23 -5.28
CA GLU A 119 -12.90 -2.90 -5.42
C GLU A 119 -13.79 -4.00 -4.85
N ASN A 120 -13.46 -5.27 -5.12
CA ASN A 120 -14.15 -6.42 -4.54
C ASN A 120 -14.12 -6.38 -3.00
N ALA A 121 -12.96 -6.06 -2.41
CA ALA A 121 -12.83 -5.92 -0.96
C ALA A 121 -13.63 -4.75 -0.39
N GLN A 122 -13.81 -3.66 -1.14
CA GLN A 122 -14.64 -2.52 -0.72
C GLN A 122 -16.13 -2.79 -0.83
N ASN A 123 -16.55 -3.62 -1.79
CA ASN A 123 -17.94 -3.94 -2.07
C ASN A 123 -18.47 -5.18 -1.31
N ALA A 124 -17.62 -5.86 -0.53
CA ALA A 124 -18.01 -7.05 0.21
C ALA A 124 -19.11 -6.73 1.25
N ALA A 125 -20.12 -7.61 1.34
CA ALA A 125 -21.30 -7.37 2.18
C ALA A 125 -21.08 -7.71 3.65
N THR A 126 -20.14 -8.61 3.94
CA THR A 126 -19.84 -9.09 5.30
C THR A 126 -18.37 -8.92 5.66
N ASP A 127 -18.07 -8.77 6.95
CA ASP A 127 -16.69 -8.68 7.45
C ASP A 127 -15.83 -9.91 7.13
N ALA A 128 -16.47 -11.08 6.97
CA ALA A 128 -15.78 -12.31 6.60
C ALA A 128 -15.38 -12.29 5.12
N GLU A 129 -16.28 -11.89 4.24
CA GLU A 129 -16.01 -11.71 2.81
C GLU A 129 -15.00 -10.58 2.57
N GLN A 130 -15.12 -9.46 3.30
CA GLN A 130 -14.18 -8.35 3.22
C GLN A 130 -12.77 -8.80 3.60
N ARG A 131 -12.61 -9.58 4.67
CA ARG A 131 -11.29 -10.14 5.04
C ARG A 131 -10.75 -11.09 3.98
N ALA A 132 -11.59 -11.96 3.40
CA ALA A 132 -11.17 -12.85 2.32
C ALA A 132 -10.71 -12.07 1.09
N ALA A 133 -11.51 -11.08 0.65
CA ALA A 133 -11.18 -10.23 -0.49
C ALA A 133 -9.94 -9.35 -0.23
N LEU A 134 -9.74 -8.86 0.99
CA LEU A 134 -8.51 -8.14 1.36
C LEU A 134 -7.27 -9.05 1.27
N LYS A 135 -7.37 -10.32 1.68
CA LYS A 135 -6.26 -11.27 1.51
C LYS A 135 -5.91 -11.46 0.04
N GLU A 136 -6.91 -11.62 -0.81
CA GLU A 136 -6.70 -11.74 -2.26
C GLU A 136 -6.06 -10.49 -2.84
N TYR A 137 -6.56 -9.31 -2.47
CA TYR A 137 -6.00 -8.02 -2.86
C TYR A 137 -4.51 -7.90 -2.50
N TYR A 138 -4.14 -8.16 -1.24
CA TYR A 138 -2.75 -8.06 -0.82
C TYR A 138 -1.87 -9.14 -1.46
N THR A 139 -2.39 -10.36 -1.64
CA THR A 139 -1.67 -11.43 -2.35
C THR A 139 -1.32 -11.01 -3.78
N LEU A 140 -2.28 -10.44 -4.51
CA LEU A 140 -2.06 -9.96 -5.88
C LEU A 140 -1.12 -8.74 -5.91
N LEU A 141 -1.29 -7.79 -4.99
CA LEU A 141 -0.45 -6.61 -4.87
C LEU A 141 1.02 -7.01 -4.67
N PHE A 142 1.30 -7.88 -3.70
CA PHE A 142 2.67 -8.28 -3.40
C PHE A 142 3.26 -9.19 -4.48
N ALA A 143 2.48 -10.10 -5.07
CA ALA A 143 2.92 -10.85 -6.25
C ALA A 143 3.29 -9.92 -7.42
N ARG A 144 2.59 -8.80 -7.58
CA ARG A 144 2.92 -7.80 -8.61
C ARG A 144 4.17 -6.99 -8.25
N ILE A 145 4.33 -6.61 -6.99
CA ILE A 145 5.54 -5.92 -6.50
C ILE A 145 6.80 -6.77 -6.75
N ARG A 146 6.77 -8.08 -6.41
CA ARG A 146 7.89 -9.02 -6.70
C ARG A 146 8.27 -9.05 -8.18
N LYS A 147 7.27 -9.01 -9.06
CA LYS A 147 7.50 -9.02 -10.52
C LYS A 147 8.09 -7.71 -11.03
N ILE A 148 7.82 -6.58 -10.38
CA ILE A 148 8.34 -5.26 -10.77
C ILE A 148 9.78 -5.09 -10.28
N ASP A 149 10.06 -5.48 -9.03
CA ASP A 149 11.38 -5.38 -8.45
C ASP A 149 11.65 -6.55 -7.48
N PRO A 150 12.39 -7.59 -7.91
CA PRO A 150 12.71 -8.75 -7.07
C PRO A 150 13.76 -8.44 -5.99
N THR A 151 14.42 -7.28 -6.04
CA THR A 151 15.46 -6.94 -5.04
C THR A 151 14.88 -6.61 -3.66
N ILE A 152 13.56 -6.40 -3.59
CA ILE A 152 12.82 -5.93 -2.41
C ILE A 152 12.19 -7.11 -1.63
N ASP A 153 12.56 -8.36 -1.91
CA ASP A 153 11.89 -9.53 -1.34
C ASP A 153 11.90 -9.55 0.21
N LYS A 154 13.00 -9.13 0.85
CA LYS A 154 13.10 -9.11 2.32
C LYS A 154 12.06 -8.20 3.00
N PRO A 155 12.02 -6.89 2.73
CA PRO A 155 11.00 -6.02 3.33
C PRO A 155 9.58 -6.38 2.87
N LEU A 156 9.42 -7.02 1.72
CA LEU A 156 8.12 -7.49 1.25
C LEU A 156 7.56 -8.62 2.12
N LEU A 157 8.41 -9.58 2.52
CA LEU A 157 8.00 -10.68 3.41
C LEU A 157 7.56 -10.15 4.77
N ASN A 158 8.29 -9.18 5.33
CA ASN A 158 7.90 -8.54 6.60
C ASN A 158 6.54 -7.82 6.47
N ALA A 159 6.31 -7.10 5.37
CA ALA A 159 5.03 -6.44 5.09
C ALA A 159 3.88 -7.45 4.95
N GLU A 160 4.13 -8.54 4.23
CA GLU A 160 3.16 -9.63 4.05
C GLU A 160 2.74 -10.24 5.38
N GLU A 161 3.71 -10.56 6.24
CA GLU A 161 3.47 -11.15 7.54
C GLU A 161 2.69 -10.20 8.45
N GLU A 162 3.05 -8.92 8.48
CA GLU A 162 2.36 -7.91 9.28
C GLU A 162 0.90 -7.76 8.83
N ILE A 163 0.66 -7.70 7.51
CA ILE A 163 -0.69 -7.61 6.96
C ILE A 163 -1.47 -8.89 7.26
N ALA A 164 -0.88 -10.06 7.07
CA ALA A 164 -1.51 -11.34 7.42
C ALA A 164 -1.93 -11.38 8.90
N ARG A 165 -1.06 -10.90 9.80
CA ARG A 165 -1.33 -10.81 11.24
C ARG A 165 -2.51 -9.89 11.55
N ARG A 166 -2.64 -8.78 10.81
CA ARG A 166 -3.74 -7.82 10.97
C ARG A 166 -5.07 -8.37 10.42
N LEU A 167 -5.04 -9.08 9.30
CA LEU A 167 -6.26 -9.61 8.66
C LEU A 167 -6.82 -10.83 9.40
N ASP A 168 -5.95 -11.69 9.95
CA ASP A 168 -6.35 -12.86 10.75
C ASP A 168 -5.76 -12.85 12.16
N PRO A 169 -6.32 -12.06 13.10
CA PRO A 169 -5.82 -12.01 14.47
C PRO A 169 -6.00 -13.34 15.23
N VAL A 170 -6.95 -14.18 14.80
CA VAL A 170 -7.22 -15.48 15.44
C VAL A 170 -6.11 -16.47 15.14
N THR A 171 -5.74 -16.66 13.87
CA THR A 171 -4.64 -17.54 13.49
C THR A 171 -3.29 -16.99 13.98
N ALA A 172 -3.11 -15.67 13.98
CA ALA A 172 -1.94 -15.03 14.57
C ALA A 172 -1.75 -15.39 16.06
N ARG A 173 -2.83 -15.34 16.86
CA ARG A 173 -2.79 -15.75 18.28
C ARG A 173 -2.46 -17.23 18.46
N GLU A 174 -2.91 -18.08 17.55
CA GLU A 174 -2.56 -19.51 17.57
C GLU A 174 -1.10 -19.75 17.21
N GLN A 175 -0.56 -19.03 16.22
CA GLN A 175 0.86 -19.09 15.85
C GLN A 175 1.74 -18.60 17.01
N ASP A 176 1.43 -17.44 17.60
CA ASP A 176 2.14 -16.91 18.78
C ASP A 176 2.14 -17.92 19.95
N ARG A 177 1.03 -18.64 20.16
CA ARG A 177 0.93 -19.69 21.18
C ARG A 177 1.82 -20.89 20.85
N LYS A 178 1.84 -21.32 19.59
CA LYS A 178 2.68 -22.44 19.12
C LYS A 178 4.16 -22.11 19.25
N GLU A 179 4.58 -20.93 18.81
CA GLU A 179 5.98 -20.48 18.88
C GLU A 179 6.45 -20.36 20.34
N LYS A 180 5.61 -19.82 21.24
CA LYS A 180 5.90 -19.82 22.68
C LYS A 180 6.00 -21.22 23.27
N ALA A 181 5.14 -22.15 22.84
CA ALA A 181 5.18 -23.54 23.30
C ALA A 181 6.46 -24.25 22.81
N GLU A 182 6.86 -24.02 21.57
CA GLU A 182 8.08 -24.58 20.98
C GLU A 182 9.34 -24.02 21.66
N LYS A 183 9.40 -22.70 21.88
CA LYS A 183 10.49 -22.06 22.60
C LYS A 183 10.61 -22.54 24.05
N LYS A 184 9.48 -22.77 24.71
CA LYS A 184 9.46 -23.37 26.05
C LYS A 184 9.97 -24.82 26.02
N ARG A 185 9.60 -25.60 25.00
CA ARG A 185 10.03 -26.99 24.84
C ARG A 185 11.53 -27.08 24.54
N SER A 186 12.07 -26.21 23.69
CA SER A 186 13.50 -26.17 23.40
C SER A 186 14.32 -25.73 24.61
N GLN A 187 13.83 -24.76 25.40
CA GLN A 187 14.47 -24.36 26.64
C GLN A 187 14.47 -25.49 27.69
N GLN A 188 13.37 -26.23 27.83
CA GLN A 188 13.30 -27.39 28.73
C GLN A 188 14.23 -28.53 28.29
N ALA A 189 14.30 -28.81 26.99
CA ALA A 189 15.22 -29.80 26.45
C ALA A 189 16.69 -29.41 26.69
N ALA A 190 17.02 -28.12 26.52
CA ALA A 190 18.36 -27.61 26.81
C ALA A 190 18.72 -27.69 28.30
N SER A 191 17.77 -27.40 29.20
CA SER A 191 18.01 -27.53 30.65
C SER A 191 18.13 -28.97 31.13
N ALA A 192 17.51 -29.93 30.44
CA ALA A 192 17.58 -31.35 30.79
C ALA A 192 18.87 -32.03 30.31
N ALA A 193 19.63 -31.38 29.42
CA ALA A 193 20.90 -31.88 28.90
C ALA A 193 22.13 -31.36 29.67
N GLN A 194 21.92 -30.50 30.68
CA GLN A 194 22.95 -30.00 31.61
C GLN A 194 22.90 -30.78 32.92
#